data_AF-A0A962IWN0-F1
#
_entry.id   AF-A0A962IWN0-F1
#
_cell.length_a   1.000
_cell.length_b   1.000
_cell.length_c   1.000
_cell.angle_alpha   90.00
_cell.angle_beta   90.00
_cell.angle_gamma   90.00
#
_symmetry.space_group_name_H-M   'P 1'
#
loop_
_entity.id
_entity.type
_entity.pdbx_description
1 polymer ?
#
loop_
_entity_poly.entity_id
_entity_poly.type
_entity_poly.pdbx_seq_one_letter_code
_entity_poly.pdbx_strand_id
1 'polypeptide(L)'
;MNRKFHTHIRYSAWDGTQQSETDPDQILSALAEDLMEFGDLEQAMRYLSQRGMQSEDGSYIKGLRELLRDLRAQKNQRLERYDMGSVLDSVRQQLDEILNMERGTIDEWINQKEARQAADRFIDKLKNELPAGHSATGEQPKNPAADQANNDHQSAGGSGQDTSHFSQQVLGDIGRHNRDFLDQLPEDTAGQVSALQQYEFLNTEAQKKFLKLIDDLRKSAARSFFQDVENMVKNLSQGDLDRMKAMLRDLNAMLVKKIAGEDPGFEDFMKQYGDMFGPNPPKSLDELLEQMQNQMAATQSLMNSLTPEQQQQLQSLMADRFGDPDLENELMKLAKEMAFLNPRGKRYDFSGNEALDLQAAMDLMKEMQDLEQLEKQLQRAQYDGNFDKVDADRLEALMGEQARENLDQLNQLMKVLEEAGYASKNGDKWELT
;
A
#
# COMPACT_ATOMS: atom_id res chain seq x y z
N MET A 1 56.01 39.50 -21.53
CA MET A 1 54.94 38.80 -22.27
C MET A 1 54.50 37.59 -21.45
N ASN A 2 53.20 37.45 -21.21
CA ASN A 2 52.65 36.47 -20.26
C ASN A 2 52.87 35.02 -20.71
N ARG A 3 53.35 34.16 -19.82
CA ARG A 3 53.06 32.72 -19.88
C ARG A 3 51.69 32.50 -19.25
N LYS A 4 50.69 32.19 -20.06
CA LYS A 4 49.37 31.75 -19.57
C LYS A 4 49.51 30.32 -19.04
N PHE A 5 49.52 30.15 -17.73
CA PHE A 5 49.24 28.85 -17.13
C PHE A 5 47.78 28.48 -17.47
N HIS A 6 47.58 27.37 -18.15
CA HIS A 6 46.26 26.80 -18.37
C HIS A 6 46.11 25.66 -17.36
N THR A 7 45.24 25.82 -16.38
CA THR A 7 44.87 24.76 -15.44
C THR A 7 44.04 23.73 -16.20
N HIS A 8 44.68 22.62 -16.58
CA HIS A 8 43.97 21.49 -17.18
C HIS A 8 43.23 20.73 -16.09
N ILE A 9 41.99 21.15 -15.79
CA ILE A 9 41.05 20.35 -15.00
C ILE A 9 40.76 19.08 -15.80
N ARG A 10 41.17 17.92 -15.28
CA ARG A 10 40.80 16.61 -15.81
C ARG A 10 39.67 16.07 -14.95
N TYR A 11 38.52 15.84 -15.56
CA TYR A 11 37.47 15.02 -14.96
C TYR A 11 37.83 13.55 -15.19
N SER A 12 38.22 12.85 -14.13
CA SER A 12 38.26 11.39 -14.07
C SER A 12 36.87 10.84 -13.72
N ALA A 13 36.57 9.62 -14.16
CA ALA A 13 35.44 8.90 -13.58
C ALA A 13 35.78 8.52 -12.14
N TRP A 14 34.79 8.54 -11.25
CA TRP A 14 34.90 8.12 -9.87
C TRP A 14 35.28 6.64 -9.80
N ASP A 15 36.34 6.31 -9.07
CA ASP A 15 36.88 4.94 -8.94
C ASP A 15 37.05 4.47 -7.49
N GLY A 16 36.49 5.21 -6.53
CA GLY A 16 36.55 4.89 -5.10
C GLY A 16 37.94 5.06 -4.46
N THR A 17 38.97 5.49 -5.20
CA THR A 17 40.32 5.75 -4.66
C THR A 17 40.58 7.22 -4.35
N GLN A 18 39.59 8.08 -4.60
CA GLN A 18 39.64 9.54 -4.47
C GLN A 18 39.13 10.02 -3.10
N GLN A 19 39.35 9.21 -2.05
CA GLN A 19 38.95 9.52 -0.69
C GLN A 19 39.87 10.63 -0.15
N SER A 20 39.46 11.89 -0.33
CA SER A 20 40.14 13.06 0.20
C SER A 20 40.08 13.02 1.73
N GLU A 21 41.16 12.53 2.37
CA GLU A 21 41.36 12.71 3.82
C GLU A 21 41.22 14.20 4.12
N THR A 22 40.21 14.57 4.93
CA THR A 22 39.92 15.97 5.21
C THR A 22 41.06 16.55 6.04
N ASP A 23 41.70 17.60 5.54
CA ASP A 23 42.87 18.21 6.18
C ASP A 23 42.48 18.87 7.52
N PRO A 24 43.07 18.45 8.66
CA PRO A 24 42.79 19.03 9.98
C PRO A 24 42.90 20.56 10.02
N ASP A 25 43.86 21.14 9.28
CA ASP A 25 44.10 22.59 9.27
C ASP A 25 42.94 23.33 8.56
N GLN A 26 42.30 22.70 7.57
CA GLN A 26 41.14 23.23 6.87
C GLN A 26 39.88 23.15 7.73
N ILE A 27 39.69 22.07 8.48
CA ILE A 27 38.59 21.96 9.45
C ILE A 27 38.72 23.04 10.51
N LEU A 28 39.92 23.21 11.10
CA LEU A 28 40.19 24.25 12.10
C LEU A 28 39.93 25.66 11.54
N SER A 29 40.35 25.91 10.30
CA SER A 29 40.11 27.19 9.61
C SER A 29 38.62 27.45 9.35
N ALA A 30 37.86 26.42 8.98
CA ALA A 30 36.41 26.52 8.75
C ALA A 30 35.61 26.70 10.06
N LEU A 31 36.15 26.23 11.19
CA LEU A 31 35.60 26.44 12.53
C LEU A 31 36.01 27.77 13.17
N ALA A 32 37.09 28.41 12.72
CA ALA A 32 37.71 29.54 13.43
C ALA A 32 36.75 30.71 13.68
N GLU A 33 35.86 31.03 12.73
CA GLU A 33 34.85 32.08 12.89
C GLU A 33 33.80 31.69 13.94
N ASP A 34 33.23 30.49 13.84
CA ASP A 34 32.24 29.96 14.78
C ASP A 34 32.83 29.78 16.20
N LEU A 35 34.10 29.37 16.31
CA LEU A 35 34.84 29.26 17.58
C LEU A 35 35.07 30.62 18.23
N MET A 36 35.32 31.68 17.46
CA MET A 36 35.42 33.04 17.98
C MET A 36 34.06 33.62 18.41
N GLU A 37 32.96 33.19 17.80
CA GLU A 37 31.61 33.63 18.16
C GLU A 37 31.08 32.91 19.42
N PHE A 38 31.21 31.58 19.50
CA PHE A 38 30.58 30.76 20.54
C PHE A 38 31.53 30.36 21.68
N GLY A 39 32.84 30.28 21.44
CA GLY A 39 33.83 29.83 22.42
C GLY A 39 33.75 28.34 22.79
N ASP A 40 32.97 27.55 22.06
CA ASP A 40 32.71 26.13 22.31
C ASP A 40 32.87 25.33 21.01
N LEU A 41 33.74 24.31 21.05
CA LEU A 41 34.07 23.46 19.91
C LEU A 41 32.89 22.57 19.48
N GLU A 42 32.07 22.07 20.42
CA GLU A 42 30.89 21.27 20.07
C GLU A 42 29.86 22.10 19.32
N GLN A 43 29.65 23.35 19.76
CA GLN A 43 28.71 24.27 19.12
C GLN A 43 29.21 24.73 17.75
N ALA A 44 30.51 25.06 17.62
CA ALA A 44 31.12 25.38 16.33
C ALA A 44 31.03 24.20 15.34
N MET A 45 31.34 22.98 15.79
CA MET A 45 31.17 21.75 15.00
C MET A 45 29.71 21.53 14.57
N ARG A 46 28.74 21.74 15.46
CA ARG A 46 27.31 21.65 15.10
C ARG A 46 26.94 22.67 14.01
N TYR A 47 27.43 23.91 14.07
CA TYR A 47 27.21 24.90 13.02
C TYR A 47 27.88 24.50 11.70
N LEU A 48 29.12 23.99 11.74
CA LEU A 48 29.82 23.48 10.57
C LEU A 48 29.06 22.32 9.91
N SER A 49 28.64 21.31 10.68
CA SER A 49 27.85 20.19 10.15
C SER A 49 26.48 20.60 9.62
N GLN A 50 25.88 21.68 10.13
CA GLN A 50 24.67 22.25 9.54
C GLN A 50 24.94 23.01 8.23
N ARG A 51 26.04 23.77 8.15
CA ARG A 51 26.39 24.67 7.02
C ARG A 51 27.08 23.94 5.86
N GLY A 52 27.83 22.88 6.15
CA GLY A 52 28.81 22.30 5.25
C GLY A 52 30.12 23.09 5.23
N MET A 53 31.13 22.53 4.57
CA MET A 53 32.46 23.14 4.43
C MET A 53 32.98 23.01 3.00
N GLN A 54 33.76 24.00 2.56
CA GLN A 54 34.48 23.97 1.29
C GLN A 54 35.93 23.55 1.55
N SER A 55 36.44 22.63 0.73
CA SER A 55 37.83 22.15 0.77
C SER A 55 38.70 22.91 -0.24
N GLU A 56 40.01 22.97 -0.01
CA GLU A 56 40.97 23.69 -0.86
C GLU A 56 41.10 23.10 -2.28
N ASP A 57 40.82 21.81 -2.46
CA ASP A 57 40.75 21.16 -3.78
C ASP A 57 39.55 21.62 -4.62
N GLY A 58 38.64 22.41 -4.04
CA GLY A 58 37.42 22.89 -4.65
C GLY A 58 36.22 21.96 -4.48
N SER A 59 36.37 20.84 -3.76
CA SER A 59 35.23 20.03 -3.33
C SER A 59 34.43 20.73 -2.22
N TYR A 60 33.18 20.32 -2.03
CA TYR A 60 32.27 20.89 -1.05
C TYR A 60 31.54 19.78 -0.31
N ILE A 61 31.76 19.72 1.01
CA ILE A 61 31.11 18.80 1.92
C ILE A 61 29.74 19.40 2.28
N LYS A 62 28.67 18.80 1.75
CA LYS A 62 27.29 19.25 1.97
C LYS A 62 26.89 19.15 3.44
N GLY A 63 26.48 20.27 4.02
CA GLY A 63 25.91 20.28 5.36
C GLY A 63 24.53 19.64 5.45
N LEU A 64 24.13 19.24 6.65
CA LEU A 64 22.81 18.66 6.96
C LEU A 64 21.64 19.53 6.50
N ARG A 65 21.80 20.86 6.49
CA ARG A 65 20.76 21.79 6.01
C ARG A 65 20.53 21.65 4.50
N GLU A 66 21.57 21.33 3.73
CA GLU A 66 21.49 21.08 2.30
C GLU A 66 20.99 19.66 2.02
N LEU A 67 21.53 18.64 2.70
CA LEU A 67 21.03 17.26 2.58
C LEU A 67 19.52 17.18 2.90
N LEU A 68 19.06 17.85 3.96
CA LEU A 68 17.63 17.93 4.31
C LEU A 68 16.80 18.70 3.27
N ARG A 69 17.37 19.71 2.61
CA ARG A 69 16.71 20.45 1.51
C ARG A 69 16.57 19.55 0.28
N ASP A 70 17.63 18.86 -0.10
CA ASP A 70 17.66 17.98 -1.27
C ASP A 70 16.72 16.79 -1.07
N LEU A 71 16.67 16.21 0.14
CA LEU A 71 15.72 15.15 0.52
C LEU A 71 14.26 15.62 0.41
N ARG A 72 13.95 16.83 0.91
CA ARG A 72 12.62 17.43 0.75
C ARG A 72 12.29 17.74 -0.71
N ALA A 73 13.26 18.18 -1.50
CA ALA A 73 13.08 18.42 -2.93
C ALA A 73 12.77 17.11 -3.67
N GLN A 74 13.49 16.02 -3.38
CA GLN A 74 13.20 14.68 -3.91
C GLN A 74 11.79 14.19 -3.52
N LYS A 75 11.38 14.38 -2.26
CA LYS A 75 10.05 14.01 -1.75
C LYS A 75 8.94 14.75 -2.50
N ASN A 76 9.10 16.06 -2.65
CA ASN A 76 8.15 16.89 -3.41
C ASN A 76 8.13 16.51 -4.89
N GLN A 77 9.29 16.28 -5.50
CA GLN A 77 9.40 15.83 -6.89
C GLN A 77 8.65 14.51 -7.14
N ARG A 78 8.70 13.56 -6.20
CA ARG A 78 7.90 12.31 -6.28
C ARG A 78 6.39 12.60 -6.22
N LEU A 79 5.94 13.46 -5.30
CA LEU A 79 4.52 13.87 -5.16
C LEU A 79 4.01 14.63 -6.40
N GLU A 80 4.84 15.48 -7.01
CA GLU A 80 4.53 16.28 -8.20
C GLU A 80 4.61 15.48 -9.52
N ARG A 81 5.31 14.34 -9.53
CA ARG A 81 5.51 13.51 -10.73
C ARG A 81 4.40 12.49 -10.91
N TYR A 82 4.09 11.73 -9.87
CA TYR A 82 3.24 10.56 -9.93
C TYR A 82 1.78 10.86 -9.55
N ASP A 83 0.85 10.14 -10.19
CA ASP A 83 -0.56 10.13 -9.80
C ASP A 83 -0.94 8.80 -9.11
N MET A 84 -1.35 8.88 -7.85
CA MET A 84 -1.91 7.73 -7.11
C MET A 84 -3.39 7.46 -7.42
N GLY A 85 -4.11 8.41 -8.02
CA GLY A 85 -5.50 8.21 -8.48
C GLY A 85 -5.57 7.11 -9.53
N SER A 86 -4.67 7.17 -10.52
CA SER A 86 -4.56 6.21 -11.62
C SER A 86 -4.24 4.76 -11.24
N VAL A 87 -3.81 4.49 -10.00
CA VAL A 87 -3.40 3.14 -9.56
C VAL A 87 -4.56 2.15 -9.68
N LEU A 88 -5.76 2.60 -9.29
CA LEU A 88 -6.98 1.82 -9.42
C LEU A 88 -7.57 1.88 -10.83
N ASP A 89 -7.14 2.80 -11.72
CA ASP A 89 -7.64 2.86 -13.10
C ASP A 89 -7.19 1.64 -13.90
N SER A 90 -5.99 1.10 -13.64
CA SER A 90 -5.53 -0.15 -14.28
C SER A 90 -6.45 -1.34 -13.92
N VAL A 91 -6.81 -1.46 -12.65
CA VAL A 91 -7.74 -2.49 -12.13
C VAL A 91 -9.16 -2.23 -12.64
N ARG A 92 -9.60 -0.97 -12.66
CA ARG A 92 -10.89 -0.54 -13.17
C ARG A 92 -11.05 -0.86 -14.65
N GLN A 93 -10.04 -0.57 -15.48
CA GLN A 93 -10.04 -0.91 -16.91
C GLN A 93 -10.13 -2.42 -17.14
N GLN A 94 -9.40 -3.23 -16.36
CA GLN A 94 -9.49 -4.69 -16.45
C GLN A 94 -10.87 -5.21 -16.01
N LEU A 95 -11.47 -4.63 -14.98
CA LEU A 95 -12.83 -4.94 -14.54
C LEU A 95 -13.87 -4.50 -15.57
N ASP A 96 -13.77 -3.29 -16.11
CA ASP A 96 -14.64 -2.79 -17.18
C ASP A 96 -14.56 -3.71 -18.41
N GLU A 97 -13.36 -4.21 -18.77
CA GLU A 97 -13.21 -5.21 -19.84
C GLU A 97 -13.96 -6.52 -19.51
N ILE A 98 -13.77 -7.06 -18.30
CA ILE A 98 -14.45 -8.26 -17.78
C ILE A 98 -15.98 -8.09 -17.80
N LEU A 99 -16.47 -6.96 -17.28
CA LEU A 99 -17.89 -6.61 -17.21
C LEU A 99 -18.50 -6.43 -18.60
N ASN A 100 -17.78 -5.84 -19.56
CA ASN A 100 -18.25 -5.69 -20.93
C ASN A 100 -18.32 -7.04 -21.66
N MET A 101 -17.35 -7.94 -21.46
CA MET A 101 -17.42 -9.31 -22.01
C MET A 101 -18.62 -10.09 -21.44
N GLU A 102 -18.87 -9.97 -20.13
CA GLU A 102 -20.00 -10.63 -19.47
C GLU A 102 -21.35 -10.03 -19.93
N ARG A 103 -21.50 -8.70 -19.94
CA ARG A 103 -22.71 -8.00 -20.44
C ARG A 103 -23.03 -8.36 -21.88
N GLY A 104 -22.03 -8.33 -22.78
CA GLY A 104 -22.22 -8.73 -24.17
C GLY A 104 -22.67 -10.19 -24.32
N THR A 105 -22.16 -11.08 -23.46
CA THR A 105 -22.58 -12.50 -23.45
C THR A 105 -24.02 -12.66 -22.95
N ILE A 106 -24.41 -11.93 -21.91
CA ILE A 106 -25.79 -11.88 -21.40
C ILE A 106 -26.74 -11.34 -22.48
N ASP A 107 -26.39 -10.24 -23.14
CA ASP A 107 -27.20 -9.61 -24.17
C ASP A 107 -27.37 -10.52 -25.40
N GLU A 108 -26.30 -11.18 -25.87
CA GLU A 108 -26.42 -12.19 -26.94
C GLU A 108 -27.37 -13.33 -26.54
N TRP A 109 -27.30 -13.78 -25.29
CA TRP A 109 -28.16 -14.84 -24.75
C TRP A 109 -29.63 -14.44 -24.69
N ILE A 110 -29.92 -13.24 -24.19
CA ILE A 110 -31.27 -12.68 -24.09
C ILE A 110 -31.83 -12.45 -25.51
N ASN A 111 -31.08 -11.79 -26.39
CA ASN A 111 -31.52 -11.48 -27.75
C ASN A 111 -31.76 -12.74 -28.59
N GLN A 112 -30.92 -13.77 -28.47
CA GLN A 112 -31.11 -15.04 -29.18
C GLN A 112 -32.39 -15.76 -28.72
N LYS A 113 -32.78 -15.62 -27.45
CA LYS A 113 -34.05 -16.12 -26.91
C LYS A 113 -35.23 -15.27 -27.40
N GLU A 114 -35.14 -13.94 -27.40
CA GLU A 114 -36.22 -13.07 -27.90
C GLU A 114 -36.50 -13.29 -29.39
N ALA A 115 -35.45 -13.42 -30.22
CA ALA A 115 -35.59 -13.72 -31.64
C ALA A 115 -36.28 -15.07 -31.91
N ARG A 116 -35.95 -16.11 -31.13
CA ARG A 116 -36.63 -17.42 -31.21
C ARG A 116 -38.08 -17.33 -30.73
N GLN A 117 -38.35 -16.70 -29.58
CA GLN A 117 -39.71 -16.51 -29.08
C GLN A 117 -40.58 -15.61 -29.97
N ALA A 118 -39.98 -14.71 -30.75
CA ALA A 118 -40.68 -13.94 -31.78
C ALA A 118 -41.02 -14.81 -33.00
N ALA A 119 -40.08 -15.67 -33.43
CA ALA A 119 -40.32 -16.64 -34.50
C ALA A 119 -41.40 -17.67 -34.11
N ASP A 120 -41.36 -18.22 -32.89
CA ASP A 120 -42.37 -19.19 -32.42
C ASP A 120 -43.76 -18.54 -32.31
N ARG A 121 -43.86 -17.33 -31.77
CA ARG A 121 -45.12 -16.56 -31.74
C ARG A 121 -45.64 -16.21 -33.15
N PHE A 122 -44.76 -16.07 -34.13
CA PHE A 122 -45.13 -15.86 -35.53
C PHE A 122 -45.63 -17.16 -36.19
N ILE A 123 -44.98 -18.29 -35.93
CA ILE A 123 -45.41 -19.63 -36.36
C ILE A 123 -46.77 -20.00 -35.78
N ASP A 124 -47.02 -19.73 -34.50
CA ASP A 124 -48.31 -20.02 -33.85
C ASP A 124 -49.43 -19.08 -34.32
N LYS A 125 -49.14 -17.82 -34.65
CA LYS A 125 -50.10 -16.97 -35.36
C LYS A 125 -50.46 -17.55 -36.73
N LEU A 126 -49.47 -17.96 -37.52
CA LEU A 126 -49.72 -18.60 -38.83
C LEU A 126 -50.58 -19.87 -38.70
N LYS A 127 -50.35 -20.70 -37.68
CA LYS A 127 -51.22 -21.89 -37.43
C LYS A 127 -52.66 -21.51 -37.08
N ASN A 128 -52.86 -20.46 -36.29
CA ASN A 128 -54.18 -20.05 -35.82
C ASN A 128 -54.95 -19.18 -36.82
N GLU A 129 -54.28 -18.57 -37.80
CA GLU A 129 -54.90 -17.76 -38.88
C GLU A 129 -55.21 -18.57 -40.16
N LEU A 130 -54.82 -19.86 -40.25
CA LEU A 130 -55.30 -20.74 -41.31
C LEU A 130 -56.76 -21.18 -41.05
N PRO A 131 -57.72 -20.87 -41.95
CA PRO A 131 -59.11 -21.23 -41.73
C PRO A 131 -59.34 -22.74 -41.90
N ALA A 132 -59.94 -23.37 -40.89
CA ALA A 132 -60.43 -24.73 -40.99
C ALA A 132 -61.65 -24.81 -41.92
N GLY A 133 -61.46 -25.28 -43.15
CA GLY A 133 -62.56 -25.65 -44.03
C GLY A 133 -62.19 -25.81 -45.51
N HIS A 134 -62.11 -27.06 -45.99
CA HIS A 134 -63.26 -27.68 -46.65
C HIS A 134 -63.02 -29.19 -46.87
N SER A 135 -64.00 -30.00 -46.49
CA SER A 135 -64.10 -31.39 -46.95
C SER A 135 -64.59 -31.42 -48.40
N ALA A 136 -63.96 -32.24 -49.25
CA ALA A 136 -64.48 -32.56 -50.58
C ALA A 136 -64.54 -34.09 -50.74
N THR A 137 -65.75 -34.63 -50.84
CA THR A 137 -66.04 -36.06 -51.03
C THR A 137 -66.20 -36.42 -52.50
N GLY A 138 -65.66 -37.58 -52.90
CA GLY A 138 -65.74 -38.16 -54.25
C GLY A 138 -64.36 -38.31 -54.88
N GLU A 139 -63.92 -39.47 -55.38
CA GLU A 139 -64.59 -40.77 -55.61
C GLU A 139 -63.69 -41.95 -55.20
N GLN A 140 -64.30 -43.13 -55.05
CA GLN A 140 -63.64 -44.38 -54.69
C GLN A 140 -63.53 -45.31 -55.92
N PRO A 141 -62.37 -45.93 -56.15
CA PRO A 141 -62.37 -47.25 -56.79
C PRO A 141 -61.56 -48.30 -56.01
N LYS A 142 -62.30 -49.31 -55.52
CA LYS A 142 -61.98 -50.75 -55.40
C LYS A 142 -60.53 -51.20 -55.09
N ASN A 143 -60.41 -51.85 -53.93
CA ASN A 143 -59.37 -52.84 -53.57
C ASN A 143 -59.54 -54.14 -54.43
N PRO A 144 -58.56 -55.11 -54.50
CA PRO A 144 -58.04 -55.82 -53.32
C PRO A 144 -56.56 -56.32 -53.33
N ALA A 145 -56.14 -56.83 -52.15
CA ALA A 145 -54.95 -57.67 -51.86
C ALA A 145 -53.56 -56.99 -51.97
N ALA A 146 -52.59 -57.14 -51.05
CA ALA A 146 -52.52 -57.80 -49.73
C ALA A 146 -51.36 -57.12 -48.92
N ASP A 147 -50.96 -57.48 -47.68
CA ASP A 147 -51.36 -58.56 -46.75
C ASP A 147 -51.11 -58.13 -45.27
N GLN A 148 -51.15 -59.07 -44.32
CA GLN A 148 -51.03 -58.85 -42.87
C GLN A 148 -49.59 -58.65 -42.33
N ALA A 149 -49.41 -57.66 -41.45
CA ALA A 149 -48.47 -57.73 -40.32
C ALA A 149 -48.95 -56.82 -39.17
N ASN A 150 -48.72 -57.23 -37.92
CA ASN A 150 -49.45 -56.75 -36.74
C ASN A 150 -48.75 -55.60 -36.00
N ASN A 151 -49.51 -54.93 -35.12
CA ASN A 151 -49.02 -54.03 -34.06
C ASN A 151 -47.80 -54.61 -33.31
N ASP A 152 -46.78 -53.79 -33.05
CA ASP A 152 -46.69 -53.05 -31.78
C ASP A 152 -45.45 -52.13 -31.80
N HIS A 153 -45.64 -50.81 -31.68
CA HIS A 153 -44.65 -49.88 -31.15
C HIS A 153 -45.38 -48.67 -30.55
N GLN A 154 -45.31 -48.56 -29.22
CA GLN A 154 -45.97 -47.51 -28.46
C GLN A 154 -45.44 -46.13 -28.82
N SER A 155 -46.33 -45.14 -28.83
CA SER A 155 -45.97 -43.72 -28.96
C SER A 155 -45.20 -43.22 -27.73
N ALA A 156 -43.88 -43.38 -27.74
CA ALA A 156 -42.96 -42.73 -26.81
C ALA A 156 -42.37 -41.46 -27.46
N GLY A 157 -43.24 -40.47 -27.72
CA GLY A 157 -42.90 -39.24 -28.45
C GLY A 157 -43.45 -37.99 -27.76
N GLY A 158 -43.11 -37.79 -26.48
CA GLY A 158 -43.69 -36.74 -25.65
C GLY A 158 -42.90 -36.48 -24.36
N SER A 159 -41.66 -36.00 -24.50
CA SER A 159 -40.80 -35.59 -23.36
C SER A 159 -39.70 -34.58 -23.71
N GLY A 160 -39.36 -34.40 -24.99
CA GLY A 160 -38.32 -33.47 -25.45
C GLY A 160 -38.75 -32.00 -25.54
N GLN A 161 -40.05 -31.69 -25.62
CA GLN A 161 -40.54 -30.31 -25.75
C GLN A 161 -40.62 -29.58 -24.40
N ASP A 162 -41.21 -30.19 -23.37
CA ASP A 162 -41.31 -29.58 -22.04
C ASP A 162 -39.95 -29.40 -21.36
N THR A 163 -39.03 -30.35 -21.52
CA THR A 163 -37.65 -30.25 -21.00
C THR A 163 -36.85 -29.15 -21.69
N SER A 164 -37.07 -28.94 -23.00
CA SER A 164 -36.50 -27.84 -23.76
C SER A 164 -37.09 -26.49 -23.32
N HIS A 165 -38.40 -26.40 -23.10
CA HIS A 165 -39.03 -25.17 -22.58
C HIS A 165 -38.59 -24.81 -21.16
N PHE A 166 -38.51 -25.78 -20.25
CA PHE A 166 -38.09 -25.56 -18.86
C PHE A 166 -36.65 -25.05 -18.78
N SER A 167 -35.71 -25.70 -19.48
CA SER A 167 -34.32 -25.25 -19.53
C SER A 167 -34.18 -23.85 -20.13
N GLN A 168 -34.87 -23.56 -21.24
CA GLN A 168 -34.88 -22.22 -21.84
C GLN A 168 -35.50 -21.15 -20.94
N GLN A 169 -36.51 -21.49 -20.12
CA GLN A 169 -37.10 -20.56 -19.16
C GLN A 169 -36.09 -20.22 -18.07
N VAL A 170 -35.61 -21.23 -17.33
CA VAL A 170 -34.64 -21.08 -16.23
C VAL A 170 -33.40 -20.30 -16.68
N LEU A 171 -32.77 -20.67 -17.80
CA LEU A 171 -31.53 -20.00 -18.24
C LEU A 171 -31.74 -18.55 -18.67
N GLY A 172 -32.93 -18.16 -19.15
CA GLY A 172 -33.23 -16.76 -19.46
C GLY A 172 -33.76 -15.94 -18.27
N ASP A 173 -34.12 -16.60 -17.17
CA ASP A 173 -34.37 -15.92 -15.89
C ASP A 173 -33.04 -15.67 -15.17
N ILE A 174 -32.08 -16.60 -15.27
CA ILE A 174 -30.67 -16.40 -14.88
C ILE A 174 -30.05 -15.21 -15.64
N GLY A 175 -30.12 -15.16 -16.98
CA GLY A 175 -29.53 -14.05 -17.75
C GLY A 175 -30.06 -12.66 -17.37
N ARG A 176 -31.36 -12.56 -17.02
CA ARG A 176 -31.95 -11.29 -16.54
C ARG A 176 -31.50 -10.95 -15.12
N HIS A 177 -31.48 -11.93 -14.21
CA HIS A 177 -30.97 -11.73 -12.86
C HIS A 177 -29.49 -11.30 -12.87
N ASN A 178 -28.68 -11.92 -13.71
CA ASN A 178 -27.27 -11.57 -13.90
C ASN A 178 -27.10 -10.13 -14.40
N ARG A 179 -27.87 -9.68 -15.40
CA ARG A 179 -27.85 -8.29 -15.84
C ARG A 179 -28.22 -7.32 -14.71
N ASP A 180 -29.33 -7.59 -14.02
CA ASP A 180 -29.83 -6.72 -12.95
C ASP A 180 -28.85 -6.67 -11.76
N PHE A 181 -28.04 -7.71 -11.54
CA PHE A 181 -26.90 -7.72 -10.60
C PHE A 181 -25.74 -6.85 -11.09
N LEU A 182 -25.32 -6.98 -12.36
CA LEU A 182 -24.24 -6.17 -12.94
C LEU A 182 -24.58 -4.67 -13.02
N ASP A 183 -25.87 -4.33 -13.05
CA ASP A 183 -26.35 -2.94 -13.00
C ASP A 183 -26.48 -2.38 -11.58
N GLN A 184 -26.40 -3.24 -10.55
CA GLN A 184 -26.42 -2.88 -9.12
C GLN A 184 -25.03 -2.94 -8.46
N LEU A 185 -23.97 -3.11 -9.25
CA LEU A 185 -22.60 -3.12 -8.73
C LEU A 185 -22.23 -1.77 -8.08
N PRO A 186 -21.40 -1.78 -7.01
CA PRO A 186 -20.90 -0.55 -6.40
C PRO A 186 -20.16 0.38 -7.39
N GLU A 187 -20.15 1.68 -7.11
CA GLU A 187 -19.42 2.67 -7.93
C GLU A 187 -17.89 2.57 -7.75
N ASP A 188 -17.44 1.95 -6.65
CA ASP A 188 -16.04 1.79 -6.29
C ASP A 188 -15.45 0.44 -6.73
N THR A 189 -14.19 0.48 -7.17
CA THR A 189 -13.47 -0.67 -7.73
C THR A 189 -13.33 -1.84 -6.74
N ALA A 190 -13.22 -1.56 -5.44
CA ALA A 190 -13.05 -2.60 -4.42
C ALA A 190 -14.37 -3.37 -4.17
N GLY A 191 -15.49 -2.64 -4.06
CA GLY A 191 -16.83 -3.20 -3.98
C GLY A 191 -17.20 -4.04 -5.20
N GLN A 192 -16.83 -3.59 -6.41
CA GLN A 192 -16.98 -4.37 -7.65
C GLN A 192 -16.22 -5.70 -7.59
N VAL A 193 -14.95 -5.68 -7.20
CA VAL A 193 -14.14 -6.92 -7.03
C VAL A 193 -14.78 -7.85 -6.02
N SER A 194 -15.24 -7.34 -4.88
CA SER A 194 -15.86 -8.15 -3.83
C SER A 194 -17.20 -8.77 -4.27
N ALA A 195 -18.04 -8.02 -5.00
CA ALA A 195 -19.30 -8.54 -5.53
C ALA A 195 -19.07 -9.61 -6.60
N LEU A 196 -18.11 -9.40 -7.50
CA LEU A 196 -17.78 -10.34 -8.58
C LEU A 196 -17.12 -11.64 -8.09
N GLN A 197 -16.57 -11.69 -6.86
CA GLN A 197 -16.08 -12.94 -6.26
C GLN A 197 -17.19 -13.96 -5.99
N GLN A 198 -18.43 -13.49 -5.76
CA GLN A 198 -19.61 -14.33 -5.51
C GLN A 198 -20.47 -14.52 -6.76
N TYR A 199 -20.06 -13.96 -7.90
CA TYR A 199 -20.84 -13.92 -9.13
C TYR A 199 -20.51 -15.11 -10.06
N GLU A 200 -21.56 -15.74 -10.61
CA GLU A 200 -21.44 -16.83 -11.58
C GLU A 200 -21.40 -16.28 -13.02
N PHE A 201 -20.19 -16.13 -13.55
CA PHE A 201 -19.94 -15.71 -14.93
C PHE A 201 -20.49 -16.68 -15.98
N LEU A 202 -21.26 -16.16 -16.94
CA LEU A 202 -21.67 -16.88 -18.14
C LEU A 202 -20.54 -16.94 -19.17
N ASN A 203 -19.68 -15.92 -19.23
CA ASN A 203 -18.55 -15.86 -20.15
C ASN A 203 -17.30 -16.54 -19.54
N THR A 204 -16.89 -17.67 -20.11
CA THR A 204 -15.72 -18.45 -19.64
C THR A 204 -14.38 -17.73 -19.83
N GLU A 205 -14.28 -16.70 -20.68
CA GLU A 205 -13.08 -15.87 -20.82
C GLU A 205 -13.04 -14.73 -19.80
N ALA A 206 -14.17 -14.06 -19.57
CA ALA A 206 -14.33 -13.06 -18.51
C ALA A 206 -13.99 -13.66 -17.14
N GLN A 207 -14.52 -14.86 -16.85
CA GLN A 207 -14.19 -15.62 -15.64
C GLN A 207 -12.68 -15.88 -15.49
N LYS A 208 -12.00 -16.29 -16.56
CA LYS A 208 -10.54 -16.53 -16.54
C LYS A 208 -9.74 -15.26 -16.28
N LYS A 209 -10.12 -14.13 -16.90
CA LYS A 209 -9.46 -12.84 -16.67
C LYS A 209 -9.69 -12.35 -15.23
N PHE A 210 -10.91 -12.50 -14.71
CA PHE A 210 -11.22 -12.16 -13.32
C PHE A 210 -10.42 -13.02 -12.32
N LEU A 211 -10.37 -14.34 -12.51
CA LEU A 211 -9.56 -15.23 -11.67
C LEU A 211 -8.07 -14.87 -11.70
N LYS A 212 -7.54 -14.46 -12.86
CA LYS A 212 -6.16 -13.97 -12.98
C LYS A 212 -5.94 -12.66 -12.21
N LEU A 213 -6.83 -11.69 -12.37
CA LEU A 213 -6.79 -10.43 -11.61
C LEU A 213 -6.76 -10.69 -10.10
N ILE A 214 -7.65 -11.56 -9.60
CA ILE A 214 -7.68 -11.96 -8.18
C ILE A 214 -6.37 -12.64 -7.74
N ASP A 215 -5.79 -13.51 -8.56
CA ASP A 215 -4.54 -14.21 -8.27
C ASP A 215 -3.33 -13.25 -8.21
N ASP A 216 -3.22 -12.31 -9.15
CA ASP A 216 -2.16 -11.30 -9.18
C ASP A 216 -2.27 -10.33 -7.98
N LEU A 217 -3.49 -9.90 -7.61
CA LEU A 217 -3.75 -9.14 -6.38
C LEU A 217 -3.36 -9.93 -5.11
N ARG A 218 -3.78 -11.20 -5.01
CA ARG A 218 -3.47 -12.08 -3.87
C ARG A 218 -1.99 -12.34 -3.69
N LYS A 219 -1.25 -12.62 -4.78
CA LYS A 219 0.21 -12.83 -4.76
C LYS A 219 0.95 -11.61 -4.21
N SER A 220 0.47 -10.42 -4.56
CA SER A 220 1.06 -9.15 -4.13
C SER A 220 0.85 -8.94 -2.63
N ALA A 221 -0.39 -9.10 -2.14
CA ALA A 221 -0.73 -9.00 -0.72
C ALA A 221 -0.04 -10.07 0.15
N ALA A 222 0.02 -11.32 -0.32
CA ALA A 222 0.55 -12.44 0.45
C ALA A 222 2.03 -12.29 0.81
N ARG A 223 2.86 -11.73 -0.07
CA ARG A 223 4.32 -11.61 0.16
C ARG A 223 4.66 -10.71 1.34
N SER A 224 3.99 -9.57 1.49
CA SER A 224 4.15 -8.70 2.67
C SER A 224 3.64 -9.42 3.92
N PHE A 225 2.39 -9.88 3.85
CA PHE A 225 1.68 -10.50 4.98
C PHE A 225 2.46 -11.66 5.63
N PHE A 226 3.09 -12.53 4.85
CA PHE A 226 3.85 -13.65 5.41
C PHE A 226 5.10 -13.21 6.19
N GLN A 227 5.81 -12.17 5.77
CA GLN A 227 6.95 -11.65 6.52
C GLN A 227 6.50 -10.99 7.83
N ASP A 228 5.42 -10.22 7.79
CA ASP A 228 4.87 -9.53 8.96
C ASP A 228 4.31 -10.51 10.02
N VAL A 229 3.59 -11.55 9.58
CA VAL A 229 3.03 -12.58 10.47
C VAL A 229 4.11 -13.49 11.05
N GLU A 230 5.14 -13.88 10.28
CA GLU A 230 6.23 -14.70 10.81
C GLU A 230 7.01 -13.97 11.91
N ASN A 231 7.19 -12.65 11.78
CA ASN A 231 7.81 -11.80 12.80
C ASN A 231 6.90 -11.61 14.04
N MET A 232 5.58 -11.50 13.85
CA MET A 232 4.62 -11.36 14.95
C MET A 232 4.49 -12.66 15.77
N VAL A 233 4.35 -13.81 15.11
CA VAL A 233 4.12 -15.11 15.76
C VAL A 233 5.34 -15.61 16.54
N LYS A 234 6.56 -15.25 16.13
CA LYS A 234 7.80 -15.63 16.85
C LYS A 234 7.99 -14.94 18.20
N ASN A 235 7.27 -13.84 18.47
CA ASN A 235 7.61 -12.91 19.56
C ASN A 235 6.50 -12.72 20.61
N LEU A 236 5.41 -13.51 20.60
CA LEU A 236 4.29 -13.38 21.53
C LEU A 236 4.15 -14.60 22.46
N SER A 237 4.29 -14.38 23.78
CA SER A 237 4.01 -15.37 24.82
C SER A 237 2.73 -15.01 25.60
N GLN A 238 2.20 -15.97 26.39
CA GLN A 238 1.01 -15.72 27.21
C GLN A 238 1.23 -14.69 28.32
N GLY A 239 2.47 -14.48 28.79
CA GLY A 239 2.78 -13.48 29.82
C GLY A 239 2.70 -12.04 29.31
N ASP A 240 2.85 -11.84 27.99
CA ASP A 240 2.89 -10.52 27.38
C ASP A 240 1.48 -9.92 27.23
N LEU A 241 0.44 -10.75 27.15
CA LEU A 241 -0.96 -10.31 27.03
C LEU A 241 -1.46 -9.55 28.26
N ASP A 242 -1.19 -10.05 29.46
CA ASP A 242 -1.59 -9.37 30.71
C ASP A 242 -0.86 -8.03 30.88
N ARG A 243 0.40 -7.97 30.45
CA ARG A 243 1.22 -6.76 30.50
C ARG A 243 0.80 -5.72 29.45
N MET A 244 0.43 -6.17 28.24
CA MET A 244 -0.14 -5.35 27.18
C MET A 244 -1.47 -4.72 27.60
N LYS A 245 -2.36 -5.46 28.27
CA LYS A 245 -3.62 -4.90 28.84
C LYS A 245 -3.35 -3.77 29.83
N ALA A 246 -2.37 -3.96 30.73
CA ALA A 246 -1.98 -2.93 31.69
C ALA A 246 -1.44 -1.67 30.98
N MET A 247 -0.55 -1.84 30.00
CA MET A 247 -0.02 -0.75 29.17
C MET A 247 -1.13 0.03 28.45
N LEU A 248 -2.09 -0.65 27.83
CA LEU A 248 -3.17 0.01 27.08
C LEU A 248 -4.09 0.84 28.00
N ARG A 249 -4.34 0.37 29.22
CA ARG A 249 -5.08 1.15 30.23
C ARG A 249 -4.32 2.42 30.64
N ASP A 250 -3.04 2.30 30.94
CA ASP A 250 -2.22 3.43 31.38
C ASP A 250 -1.97 4.43 30.23
N LEU A 251 -1.85 3.94 28.99
CA LEU A 251 -1.85 4.77 27.79
C LEU A 251 -3.16 5.52 27.61
N ASN A 252 -4.32 4.87 27.76
CA ASN A 252 -5.63 5.54 27.67
C ASN A 252 -5.74 6.68 28.70
N ALA A 253 -5.31 6.44 29.95
CA ALA A 253 -5.27 7.48 30.97
C ALA A 253 -4.33 8.65 30.58
N MET A 254 -3.20 8.34 29.95
CA MET A 254 -2.25 9.33 29.44
C MET A 254 -2.82 10.19 28.31
N LEU A 255 -3.59 9.61 27.39
CA LEU A 255 -4.23 10.35 26.30
C LEU A 255 -5.33 11.27 26.80
N VAL A 256 -6.12 10.84 27.78
CA VAL A 256 -7.15 11.69 28.41
C VAL A 256 -6.50 12.94 29.05
N LYS A 257 -5.39 12.79 29.78
CA LYS A 257 -4.64 13.93 30.33
C LYS A 257 -4.13 14.86 29.24
N LYS A 258 -3.52 14.30 28.17
CA LYS A 258 -3.04 15.08 27.02
C LYS A 258 -4.16 15.89 26.36
N ILE A 259 -5.34 15.29 26.19
CA ILE A 259 -6.53 15.93 25.61
C ILE A 259 -7.05 17.05 26.55
N ALA A 260 -6.95 16.86 27.86
CA ALA A 260 -7.25 17.89 28.86
C ALA A 260 -6.20 19.02 28.94
N GLY A 261 -5.05 18.90 28.26
CA GLY A 261 -3.93 19.84 28.35
C GLY A 261 -3.09 19.69 29.62
N GLU A 262 -3.22 18.57 30.33
CA GLU A 262 -2.46 18.22 31.54
C GLU A 262 -1.18 17.44 31.20
N ASP A 263 -0.22 17.38 32.14
CA ASP A 263 0.98 16.55 32.00
C ASP A 263 0.59 15.06 31.89
N PRO A 264 0.88 14.41 30.75
CA PRO A 264 0.52 13.01 30.55
C PRO A 264 1.26 12.04 31.49
N GLY A 265 2.47 12.38 31.94
CA GLY A 265 3.34 11.49 32.73
C GLY A 265 4.10 10.44 31.90
N PHE A 266 4.56 10.82 30.71
CA PHE A 266 5.20 9.90 29.75
C PHE A 266 6.43 9.16 30.31
N GLU A 267 7.25 9.83 31.14
CA GLU A 267 8.45 9.21 31.71
C GLU A 267 8.14 7.99 32.58
N ASP A 268 7.06 8.04 33.38
CA ASP A 268 6.71 6.94 34.29
C ASP A 268 6.13 5.75 33.54
N PHE A 269 5.38 5.99 32.46
CA PHE A 269 4.95 4.94 31.53
C PHE A 269 6.15 4.23 30.88
N MET A 270 7.16 4.99 30.44
CA MET A 270 8.38 4.40 29.86
C MET A 270 9.22 3.63 30.89
N LYS A 271 9.22 4.03 32.18
CA LYS A 271 9.84 3.24 33.25
C LYS A 271 9.15 1.89 33.49
N GLN A 272 7.85 1.80 33.23
CA GLN A 272 7.03 0.61 33.51
C GLN A 272 6.88 -0.34 32.31
N TYR A 273 6.89 0.21 31.09
CA TYR A 273 6.55 -0.49 29.84
C TYR A 273 7.58 -0.35 28.72
N GLY A 274 8.67 0.40 28.93
CA GLY A 274 9.64 0.74 27.88
C GLY A 274 10.31 -0.45 27.20
N ASP A 275 10.40 -1.59 27.87
CA ASP A 275 10.96 -2.85 27.35
C ASP A 275 10.04 -3.57 26.34
N MET A 276 8.74 -3.28 26.32
CA MET A 276 7.82 -3.84 25.32
C MET A 276 7.92 -3.16 23.94
N PHE A 277 8.58 -2.00 23.85
CA PHE A 277 8.81 -1.30 22.58
C PHE A 277 10.07 -1.78 21.83
N GLY A 278 10.78 -2.78 22.38
CA GLY A 278 11.92 -3.40 21.72
C GLY A 278 13.13 -2.46 21.57
N PRO A 279 13.94 -2.61 20.51
CA PRO A 279 15.22 -1.89 20.38
C PRO A 279 15.09 -0.39 20.05
N ASN A 280 13.89 0.10 19.72
CA ASN A 280 13.65 1.52 19.42
C ASN A 280 12.43 2.05 20.18
N PRO A 281 12.55 2.26 21.51
CA PRO A 281 11.47 2.82 22.32
C PRO A 281 11.21 4.29 21.97
N PRO A 282 9.94 4.75 22.02
CA PRO A 282 9.61 6.15 21.76
C PRO A 282 10.17 7.07 22.85
N LYS A 283 10.67 8.24 22.45
CA LYS A 283 11.28 9.25 23.35
C LYS A 283 10.28 10.27 23.86
N SER A 284 9.10 10.37 23.24
CA SER A 284 8.01 11.23 23.69
C SER A 284 6.65 10.59 23.41
N LEU A 285 5.62 11.09 24.08
CA LEU A 285 4.25 10.69 23.81
C LEU A 285 3.82 11.02 22.37
N ASP A 286 4.35 12.08 21.76
CA ASP A 286 4.09 12.39 20.35
C ASP A 286 4.67 11.32 19.41
N GLU A 287 5.89 10.85 19.68
CA GLU A 287 6.53 9.79 18.91
C GLU A 287 5.81 8.44 19.08
N LEU A 288 5.42 8.09 20.30
CA LEU A 288 4.58 6.91 20.58
C LEU A 288 3.28 6.96 19.78
N LEU A 289 2.60 8.11 19.79
CA LEU A 289 1.31 8.24 19.10
C LEU A 289 1.46 8.20 17.58
N GLU A 290 2.50 8.80 17.01
CA GLU A 290 2.78 8.68 15.58
C GLU A 290 3.07 7.23 15.18
N GLN A 291 3.86 6.49 15.96
CA GLN A 291 4.14 5.07 15.75
C GLN A 291 2.86 4.22 15.77
N MET A 292 1.98 4.44 16.75
CA MET A 292 0.71 3.71 16.87
C MET A 292 -0.30 4.08 15.77
N GLN A 293 -0.34 5.34 15.32
CA GLN A 293 -1.16 5.76 14.19
C GLN A 293 -0.75 5.05 12.90
N ASN A 294 0.55 4.94 12.64
CA ASN A 294 1.08 4.24 11.46
C ASN A 294 0.71 2.74 11.49
N GLN A 295 0.84 2.08 12.65
CA GLN A 295 0.42 0.69 12.82
C GLN A 295 -1.10 0.51 12.60
N MET A 296 -1.93 1.33 13.23
CA MET A 296 -3.39 1.24 13.06
C MET A 296 -3.85 1.53 11.63
N ALA A 297 -3.21 2.48 10.93
CA ALA A 297 -3.51 2.76 9.53
C ALA A 297 -3.20 1.56 8.63
N ALA A 298 -2.06 0.87 8.86
CA ALA A 298 -1.73 -0.37 8.17
C ALA A 298 -2.75 -1.48 8.48
N THR A 299 -3.11 -1.70 9.74
CA THR A 299 -4.12 -2.70 10.14
C THR A 299 -5.51 -2.40 9.55
N GLN A 300 -5.92 -1.13 9.49
CA GLN A 300 -7.19 -0.74 8.89
C GLN A 300 -7.19 -0.98 7.37
N SER A 301 -6.08 -0.70 6.69
CA SER A 301 -5.91 -1.04 5.26
C SER A 301 -5.99 -2.54 5.00
N LEU A 302 -5.39 -3.36 5.89
CA LEU A 302 -5.51 -4.82 5.85
C LEU A 302 -6.95 -5.29 6.07
N MET A 303 -7.65 -4.80 7.10
CA MET A 303 -9.06 -5.17 7.33
C MET A 303 -9.96 -4.77 6.15
N ASN A 304 -9.77 -3.58 5.59
CA ASN A 304 -10.53 -3.08 4.43
C ASN A 304 -10.25 -3.87 3.14
N SER A 305 -9.19 -4.68 3.07
CA SER A 305 -8.83 -5.52 1.92
C SER A 305 -9.17 -7.01 2.08
N LEU A 306 -9.69 -7.41 3.25
CA LEU A 306 -10.22 -8.76 3.48
C LEU A 306 -11.72 -8.80 3.15
N THR A 307 -12.20 -9.95 2.64
CA THR A 307 -13.66 -10.14 2.41
C THR A 307 -14.43 -10.19 3.73
N PRO A 308 -15.75 -9.92 3.78
CA PRO A 308 -16.52 -9.98 5.02
C PRO A 308 -16.44 -11.33 5.74
N GLU A 309 -16.34 -12.43 5.00
CA GLU A 309 -16.18 -13.79 5.54
C GLU A 309 -14.76 -14.02 6.09
N GLN A 310 -13.74 -13.46 5.44
CA GLN A 310 -12.35 -13.49 5.93
C GLN A 310 -12.15 -12.58 7.15
N GLN A 311 -12.83 -11.43 7.19
CA GLN A 311 -12.90 -10.56 8.37
C GLN A 311 -13.54 -11.32 9.55
N GLN A 312 -14.64 -12.04 9.33
CA GLN A 312 -15.28 -12.88 10.36
C GLN A 312 -14.39 -14.06 10.81
N GLN A 313 -13.69 -14.73 9.87
CA GLN A 313 -12.74 -15.79 10.21
C GLN A 313 -11.54 -15.24 10.99
N LEU A 314 -10.99 -14.09 10.60
CA LEU A 314 -9.91 -13.42 11.32
C LEU A 314 -10.36 -12.93 12.69
N GLN A 315 -11.57 -12.36 12.81
CA GLN A 315 -12.19 -12.06 14.11
C GLN A 315 -12.37 -13.30 14.97
N SER A 316 -12.73 -14.45 14.38
CA SER A 316 -12.89 -15.71 15.13
C SER A 316 -11.55 -16.25 15.62
N LEU A 317 -10.50 -16.20 14.79
CA LEU A 317 -9.14 -16.58 15.16
C LEU A 317 -8.51 -15.62 16.18
N MET A 318 -8.81 -14.31 16.06
CA MET A 318 -8.45 -13.32 17.06
C MET A 318 -9.24 -13.51 18.35
N ALA A 319 -10.52 -13.88 18.31
CA ALA A 319 -11.31 -14.16 19.52
C ALA A 319 -10.78 -15.39 20.28
N ASP A 320 -10.32 -16.44 19.58
CA ASP A 320 -9.75 -17.65 20.20
C ASP A 320 -8.34 -17.45 20.81
N ARG A 321 -7.69 -16.29 20.58
CA ARG A 321 -6.31 -16.00 21.04
C ARG A 321 -6.14 -14.68 21.80
N PHE A 322 -6.91 -13.68 21.43
CA PHE A 322 -6.91 -12.30 21.94
C PHE A 322 -8.30 -11.84 22.40
N GLY A 323 -9.33 -12.71 22.40
CA GLY A 323 -10.71 -12.43 22.81
C GLY A 323 -10.89 -12.24 24.31
N ASP A 324 -10.00 -11.48 24.93
CA ASP A 324 -10.17 -10.95 26.27
C ASP A 324 -11.07 -9.69 26.19
N PRO A 325 -12.27 -9.71 26.79
CA PRO A 325 -13.20 -8.58 26.72
C PRO A 325 -12.61 -7.28 27.30
N ASP A 326 -11.69 -7.35 28.26
CA ASP A 326 -11.07 -6.15 28.83
C ASP A 326 -10.08 -5.52 27.84
N LEU A 327 -9.38 -6.33 27.05
CA LEU A 327 -8.47 -5.86 26.00
C LEU A 327 -9.23 -5.12 24.89
N GLU A 328 -10.33 -5.70 24.40
CA GLU A 328 -11.19 -5.10 23.38
C GLU A 328 -11.74 -3.73 23.83
N ASN A 329 -12.16 -3.65 25.10
CA ASN A 329 -12.65 -2.39 25.69
C ASN A 329 -11.57 -1.30 25.78
N GLU A 330 -10.32 -1.63 26.14
CA GLU A 330 -9.24 -0.63 26.16
C GLU A 330 -8.81 -0.23 24.74
N LEU A 331 -8.83 -1.13 23.76
CA LEU A 331 -8.56 -0.81 22.34
C LEU A 331 -9.63 0.11 21.73
N MET A 332 -10.92 -0.10 22.03
CA MET A 332 -11.99 0.80 21.56
C MET A 332 -11.87 2.23 22.12
N LYS A 333 -11.49 2.38 23.40
CA LYS A 333 -11.20 3.70 23.98
C LYS A 333 -10.02 4.35 23.27
N LEU A 334 -8.92 3.62 23.10
CA LEU A 334 -7.71 4.09 22.43
C LEU A 334 -8.03 4.61 21.02
N ALA A 335 -8.76 3.84 20.22
CA ALA A 335 -9.16 4.23 18.87
C ALA A 335 -9.97 5.53 18.85
N LYS A 336 -10.86 5.73 19.83
CA LYS A 336 -11.67 6.94 19.98
C LYS A 336 -10.83 8.18 20.34
N GLU A 337 -9.96 8.08 21.34
CA GLU A 337 -9.08 9.19 21.74
C GLU A 337 -8.07 9.52 20.63
N MET A 338 -7.61 8.50 19.88
CA MET A 338 -6.73 8.67 18.72
C MET A 338 -7.41 9.32 17.52
N ALA A 339 -8.67 8.99 17.24
CA ALA A 339 -9.46 9.67 16.21
C ALA A 339 -9.74 11.14 16.57
N PHE A 340 -9.81 11.47 17.86
CA PHE A 340 -9.93 12.85 18.34
C PHE A 340 -8.60 13.62 18.20
N LEU A 341 -7.47 13.00 18.57
CA LEU A 341 -6.13 13.60 18.47
C LEU A 341 -5.61 13.70 17.03
N ASN A 342 -5.98 12.79 16.14
CA ASN A 342 -5.66 12.86 14.72
C ASN A 342 -6.89 12.58 13.83
N PRO A 343 -7.74 13.59 13.58
CA PRO A 343 -8.95 13.43 12.76
C PRO A 343 -8.67 13.24 11.26
N ARG A 344 -7.41 13.31 10.81
CA ARG A 344 -6.98 13.05 9.42
C ARG A 344 -5.58 12.45 9.39
N GLY A 345 -5.46 11.13 9.29
CA GLY A 345 -4.19 10.49 8.95
C GLY A 345 -3.56 11.18 7.73
N LYS A 346 -2.25 11.49 7.81
CA LYS A 346 -1.52 12.26 6.79
C LYS A 346 -1.70 11.60 5.42
N ARG A 347 -2.54 12.17 4.56
CA ARG A 347 -2.62 11.76 3.16
C ARG A 347 -1.42 12.40 2.46
N TYR A 348 -0.71 11.59 1.67
CA TYR A 348 0.24 12.11 0.72
C TYR A 348 -0.57 12.69 -0.45
N ASP A 349 -0.55 14.01 -0.58
CA ASP A 349 -1.25 14.73 -1.65
C ASP A 349 -0.41 14.63 -2.93
N PHE A 350 -0.52 13.50 -3.62
CA PHE A 350 0.02 13.31 -4.97
C PHE A 350 -0.74 14.20 -5.96
N SER A 351 -0.01 14.92 -6.80
CA SER A 351 -0.56 15.88 -7.76
C SER A 351 0.05 15.75 -9.17
N GLY A 352 0.72 14.62 -9.43
CA GLY A 352 1.37 14.36 -10.70
C GLY A 352 0.44 13.86 -11.79
N ASN A 353 1.05 13.44 -12.90
CA ASN A 353 0.34 12.91 -14.08
C ASN A 353 0.93 11.58 -14.57
N GLU A 354 2.06 11.12 -14.02
CA GLU A 354 2.65 9.84 -14.39
C GLU A 354 1.89 8.72 -13.69
N ALA A 355 1.13 7.97 -14.48
CA ALA A 355 0.30 6.88 -13.99
C ALA A 355 1.15 5.72 -13.46
N LEU A 356 0.74 5.16 -12.33
CA LEU A 356 1.42 4.04 -11.68
C LEU A 356 0.55 2.78 -11.73
N ASP A 357 1.18 1.62 -11.84
CA ASP A 357 0.53 0.36 -11.48
C ASP A 357 0.56 0.15 -9.95
N LEU A 358 -0.19 -0.83 -9.47
CA LEU A 358 -0.29 -1.12 -8.03
C LEU A 358 1.05 -1.51 -7.40
N GLN A 359 1.96 -2.16 -8.14
CA GLN A 359 3.26 -2.55 -7.59
C GLN A 359 4.16 -1.33 -7.44
N ALA A 360 4.30 -0.54 -8.49
CA ALA A 360 5.07 0.70 -8.48
C ALA A 360 4.51 1.72 -7.47
N ALA A 361 3.19 1.73 -7.24
CA ALA A 361 2.56 2.52 -6.18
C ALA A 361 2.94 2.05 -4.76
N MET A 362 2.98 0.74 -4.50
CA MET A 362 3.44 0.21 -3.21
C MET A 362 4.93 0.48 -2.98
N ASP A 363 5.77 0.30 -4.00
CA ASP A 363 7.20 0.59 -3.95
C ASP A 363 7.44 2.10 -3.70
N LEU A 364 6.70 2.98 -4.39
CA LEU A 364 6.75 4.43 -4.15
C LEU A 364 6.26 4.82 -2.75
N MET A 365 5.20 4.19 -2.23
CA MET A 365 4.74 4.44 -0.86
C MET A 365 5.79 4.05 0.17
N LYS A 366 6.53 2.96 -0.07
CA LYS A 366 7.67 2.56 0.77
C LYS A 366 8.80 3.59 0.69
N GLU A 367 9.21 4.02 -0.51
CA GLU A 367 10.20 5.10 -0.68
C GLU A 367 9.78 6.39 0.04
N MET A 368 8.51 6.77 -0.03
CA MET A 368 7.98 7.96 0.65
C MET A 368 8.04 7.87 2.18
N GLN A 369 7.82 6.67 2.74
CA GLN A 369 8.02 6.39 4.16
C GLN A 369 9.51 6.44 4.54
N ASP A 370 10.38 5.86 3.72
CA ASP A 370 11.83 5.84 3.93
C ASP A 370 12.43 7.26 3.88
N LEU A 371 11.97 8.11 2.94
CA LEU A 371 12.29 9.53 2.89
C LEU A 371 11.82 10.27 4.14
N GLU A 372 10.61 10.03 4.65
CA GLU A 372 10.10 10.69 5.86
C GLU A 372 10.83 10.25 7.13
N GLN A 373 11.22 8.97 7.23
CA GLN A 373 12.05 8.47 8.33
C GLN A 373 13.43 9.12 8.32
N LEU A 374 14.08 9.20 7.16
CA LEU A 374 15.36 9.85 6.97
C LEU A 374 15.27 11.38 7.20
N GLU A 375 14.17 12.02 6.79
CA GLU A 375 13.91 13.45 7.05
C GLU A 375 13.88 13.74 8.55
N LYS A 376 13.23 12.87 9.33
CA LYS A 376 13.17 12.96 10.80
C LYS A 376 14.53 12.69 11.46
N GLN A 377 15.31 11.73 10.94
CA GLN A 377 16.67 11.47 11.42
C GLN A 377 17.58 12.69 11.18
N LEU A 378 17.62 13.23 9.96
CA LEU A 378 18.44 14.41 9.63
C LEU A 378 17.99 15.66 10.41
N GLN A 379 16.69 15.86 10.63
CA GLN A 379 16.20 16.93 11.50
C GLN A 379 16.69 16.77 12.94
N ARG A 380 16.58 15.57 13.52
CA ARG A 380 17.06 15.29 14.89
C ARG A 380 18.56 15.53 14.99
N ALA A 381 19.34 14.97 14.07
CA ALA A 381 20.78 15.14 13.97
C ALA A 381 21.21 16.62 13.81
N GLN A 382 20.42 17.43 13.09
CA GLN A 382 20.62 18.88 12.99
C GLN A 382 20.42 19.61 14.34
N TYR A 383 19.49 19.15 15.18
CA TYR A 383 19.23 19.75 16.50
C TYR A 383 20.18 19.23 17.60
N ASP A 384 20.36 17.92 17.72
CA ASP A 384 21.16 17.32 18.80
C ASP A 384 22.66 17.22 18.47
N GLY A 385 23.04 17.30 17.19
CA GLY A 385 24.44 17.13 16.75
C GLY A 385 24.93 15.68 16.79
N ASN A 386 24.04 14.70 16.95
CA ASN A 386 24.39 13.29 16.96
C ASN A 386 24.04 12.64 15.61
N PHE A 387 25.07 12.44 14.80
CA PHE A 387 24.93 11.98 13.42
C PHE A 387 24.91 10.44 13.29
N ASP A 388 25.41 9.71 14.30
CA ASP A 388 25.47 8.23 14.35
C ASP A 388 24.11 7.52 14.20
N LYS A 389 23.01 8.27 14.37
CA LYS A 389 21.62 7.79 14.29
C LYS A 389 20.96 8.00 12.93
N VAL A 390 21.70 8.53 11.96
CA VAL A 390 21.25 8.68 10.57
C VAL A 390 21.60 7.39 9.82
N ASP A 391 20.60 6.80 9.14
CA ASP A 391 20.77 5.58 8.35
C ASP A 391 21.55 5.89 7.06
N ALA A 392 22.87 5.68 7.09
CA ALA A 392 23.78 6.03 5.99
C ALA A 392 23.55 5.17 4.73
N ASP A 393 23.22 3.88 4.89
CA ASP A 393 22.90 2.98 3.79
C ASP A 393 21.59 3.40 3.09
N ARG A 394 20.59 3.86 3.86
CA ARG A 394 19.34 4.42 3.30
C ARG A 394 19.54 5.80 2.69
N LEU A 395 20.42 6.63 3.27
CA LEU A 395 20.81 7.91 2.66
C LEU A 395 21.45 7.68 1.28
N GLU A 396 22.33 6.68 1.16
CA GLU A 396 22.88 6.27 -0.15
C GLU A 396 21.77 5.80 -1.11
N ALA A 397 20.90 4.90 -0.67
CA ALA A 397 19.85 4.33 -1.52
C ALA A 397 18.87 5.38 -2.08
N LEU A 398 18.61 6.46 -1.34
CA LEU A 398 17.67 7.52 -1.72
C LEU A 398 18.35 8.74 -2.36
N MET A 399 19.49 9.18 -1.84
CA MET A 399 20.18 10.42 -2.24
C MET A 399 21.47 10.19 -3.04
N GLY A 400 21.95 8.94 -3.16
CA GLY A 400 23.15 8.54 -3.89
C GLY A 400 24.43 8.51 -3.04
N GLU A 401 25.47 7.86 -3.59
CA GLU A 401 26.80 7.66 -2.98
C GLU A 401 27.39 8.96 -2.39
N GLN A 402 27.31 10.06 -3.13
CA GLN A 402 27.80 11.37 -2.67
C GLN A 402 27.14 11.85 -1.36
N ALA A 403 25.86 11.54 -1.14
CA ALA A 403 25.16 11.96 0.07
C ALA A 403 25.62 11.17 1.31
N ARG A 404 25.91 9.87 1.12
CA ARG A 404 26.58 9.04 2.13
C ARG A 404 27.98 9.57 2.42
N GLU A 405 28.80 9.80 1.39
CA GLU A 405 30.17 10.30 1.58
C GLU A 405 30.19 11.62 2.35
N ASN A 406 29.28 12.56 2.03
CA ASN A 406 29.14 13.80 2.80
C ASN A 406 28.82 13.54 4.29
N LEU A 407 27.91 12.62 4.59
CA LEU A 407 27.58 12.25 5.97
C LEU A 407 28.78 11.59 6.68
N ASP A 408 29.46 10.66 6.03
CA ASP A 408 30.63 9.96 6.58
C ASP A 408 31.79 10.94 6.84
N GLN A 409 32.02 11.90 5.94
CA GLN A 409 32.98 12.99 6.15
C GLN A 409 32.59 13.88 7.34
N LEU A 410 31.32 14.32 7.43
CA LEU A 410 30.82 15.10 8.57
C LEU A 410 31.00 14.37 9.91
N ASN A 411 30.86 13.04 9.94
CA ASN A 411 31.09 12.22 11.12
C ASN A 411 32.59 12.13 11.49
N GLN A 412 33.47 12.17 10.50
CA GLN A 412 34.92 12.05 10.70
C GLN A 412 35.57 13.37 11.14
N LEU A 413 34.99 14.54 10.85
CA LEU A 413 35.59 15.85 11.17
C LEU A 413 36.11 15.97 12.61
N MET A 414 35.33 15.50 13.60
CA MET A 414 35.71 15.59 15.01
C MET A 414 36.90 14.67 15.34
N LYS A 415 36.89 13.46 14.76
CA LYS A 415 37.95 12.45 14.95
C LYS A 415 39.26 12.88 14.29
N VAL A 416 39.19 13.53 13.13
CA VAL A 416 40.35 14.09 12.43
C VAL A 416 41.06 15.17 13.29
N LEU A 417 40.28 16.05 13.94
CA LEU A 417 40.84 17.05 14.87
C LEU A 417 41.46 16.43 16.13
N GLU A 418 40.89 15.32 16.64
CA GLU A 418 41.45 14.55 17.76
C GLU A 418 42.77 13.88 17.36
N GLU A 419 42.81 13.17 16.22
CA GLU A 419 44.00 12.45 15.72
C GLU A 419 45.14 13.41 15.34
N ALA A 420 44.82 14.63 14.91
CA ALA A 420 45.80 15.70 14.66
C ALA A 420 46.29 16.40 15.94
N GLY A 421 45.65 16.20 17.09
CA GLY A 421 45.98 16.86 18.35
C GLY A 421 45.55 18.33 18.43
N TYR A 422 44.53 18.73 17.66
CA TYR A 422 43.86 20.04 17.77
C TYR A 422 42.68 20.05 18.74
N ALA A 423 42.09 18.88 19.00
CA ALA A 423 41.02 18.69 19.97
C ALA A 423 41.37 17.56 20.95
N SER A 424 40.87 17.65 22.18
CA SER A 424 40.91 16.55 23.14
C SER A 424 39.58 16.41 23.86
N LYS A 425 39.22 15.16 24.18
CA LYS A 425 38.00 14.84 24.91
C LYS A 425 38.25 14.83 26.42
N ASN A 426 37.79 15.87 27.11
CA ASN A 426 37.91 16.04 28.55
C ASN A 426 36.61 15.62 29.25
N GLY A 427 36.46 14.32 29.49
CA GLY A 427 35.22 13.72 30.00
C GLY A 427 34.14 13.66 28.93
N ASP A 428 33.02 14.35 29.15
CA ASP A 428 31.90 14.46 28.19
C ASP A 428 32.02 15.66 27.25
N LYS A 429 33.07 16.49 27.36
CA LYS A 429 33.25 17.70 26.55
C LYS A 429 34.48 17.64 25.64
N TRP A 430 34.40 18.34 24.51
CA TRP A 430 35.53 18.57 23.61
C TRP A 430 36.15 19.95 23.86
N GLU A 431 37.47 19.99 24.00
CA GLU A 431 38.24 21.22 24.24
C GLU A 431 39.39 21.31 23.22
N LEU A 432 39.75 22.54 22.80
CA LEU A 432 40.94 22.80 21.99
C LEU A 432 42.20 22.66 22.84
N THR A 433 43.27 22.10 22.27
CA THR A 433 44.53 21.72 22.95
C THR A 433 45.65 22.75 22.92
#